data_AF-A0A527XQG2-F1
#
_entry.id   AF-A0A527XQG2-F1
#
_cell.length_a   1.000
_cell.length_b   1.000
_cell.length_c   1.000
_cell.angle_alpha   90.00
_cell.angle_beta   90.00
_cell.angle_gamma   90.00
#
_symmetry.space_group_name_H-M   'P 1'
#
loop_
_entity.id
_entity.type
_entity.pdbx_description
1 polymer ?
#
loop_
_entity_poly.entity_id
_entity_poly.type
_entity_poly.pdbx_seq_one_letter_code
_entity_poly.pdbx_strand_id
1 'polypeptide(L)'
;KLFAKPDAARMLDRELSKPGYQPRTIAIGTNTDPYQPIEKQYRIMREILEVLEARGHPVGIVTKSALVTRDIDILSRMAERGLAKVALSVTTMDRMLARTME
;
A
#
# COMPACT_ATOMS: atom_id res chain seq x y z
N LYS A 1 -17.92 -10.30 3.85
CA LYS A 1 -18.38 -9.06 3.17
C LYS A 1 -17.18 -8.13 3.06
N LEU A 2 -16.81 -7.69 1.85
CA LEU A 2 -15.71 -6.76 1.64
C LEU A 2 -16.21 -5.32 1.76
N PHE A 3 -15.41 -4.44 2.36
CA PHE A 3 -15.71 -3.02 2.50
C PHE A 3 -14.60 -2.22 1.82
N ALA A 4 -14.97 -1.31 0.91
CA ALA A 4 -14.06 -0.38 0.27
C ALA A 4 -14.26 1.01 0.87
N LYS A 5 -13.17 1.81 0.94
CA LYS A 5 -13.21 3.22 1.36
C LYS A 5 -12.67 4.10 0.21
N PRO A 6 -13.50 4.44 -0.78
CA PRO A 6 -13.06 5.20 -1.96
C PRO A 6 -12.46 6.57 -1.59
N ASP A 7 -12.97 7.19 -0.53
CA ASP A 7 -12.48 8.49 -0.05
C ASP A 7 -11.14 8.44 0.72
N ALA A 8 -10.50 7.27 0.83
CA ALA A 8 -9.34 7.09 1.71
C ALA A 8 -8.19 8.05 1.37
N ALA A 9 -7.85 8.22 0.08
CA ALA A 9 -6.79 9.11 -0.36
C ALA A 9 -7.09 10.58 -0.01
N ARG A 10 -8.33 11.04 -0.27
CA ARG A 10 -8.77 12.40 0.08
C ARG A 10 -8.74 12.66 1.59
N MET A 11 -9.18 11.68 2.38
CA MET A 11 -9.14 11.78 3.84
C MET A 11 -7.70 11.81 4.37
N LEU A 12 -6.81 11.00 3.78
CA LEU A 12 -5.40 10.98 4.11
C LEU A 12 -4.75 12.32 3.80
N ASP A 13 -4.97 12.88 2.61
CA ASP A 13 -4.39 14.16 2.22
C ASP A 13 -4.79 15.30 3.18
N ARG A 14 -6.06 15.32 3.58
CA ARG A 14 -6.57 16.26 4.57
C ARG A 14 -5.89 16.09 5.93
N GLU A 15 -5.67 14.84 6.36
CA GLU A 15 -5.01 14.56 7.65
C GLU A 15 -3.54 15.00 7.64
N LEU A 16 -2.81 14.68 6.57
CA LEU A 16 -1.41 15.06 6.39
C LEU A 16 -1.21 16.57 6.24
N SER A 17 -2.25 17.31 5.86
CA SER A 17 -2.23 18.78 5.70
C SER A 17 -2.40 19.55 7.01
N LYS A 18 -2.66 18.87 8.14
CA LYS A 18 -2.90 19.57 9.41
C LYS A 18 -1.64 20.29 9.91
N PRO A 19 -1.77 21.52 10.43
CA PRO A 19 -0.65 22.21 11.07
C PRO A 19 -0.07 21.38 12.22
N GLY A 20 1.25 21.26 12.28
CA GLY A 20 1.93 20.50 13.32
C GLY A 20 1.91 18.98 13.14
N TYR A 21 1.40 18.45 12.02
CA TYR A 21 1.56 17.04 11.68
C TYR A 21 3.04 16.66 11.62
N GLN A 22 3.44 15.62 12.35
CA GLN A 22 4.80 15.10 12.35
C GLN A 22 4.84 13.79 11.58
N PRO A 23 5.48 13.75 10.40
CA PRO A 23 5.59 12.53 9.60
C PRO A 23 6.24 11.39 10.37
N ARG A 24 5.62 10.22 10.31
CA ARG A 24 6.16 8.94 10.79
C ARG A 24 5.78 7.87 9.79
N THR A 25 6.66 6.90 9.53
CA THR A 25 6.39 5.84 8.56
C THR A 25 5.04 5.17 8.80
N ILE A 26 4.16 5.23 7.80
CA ILE A 26 2.89 4.51 7.82
C ILE A 26 3.15 3.07 7.43
N ALA A 27 2.72 2.12 8.28
CA ALA A 27 2.75 0.70 7.97
C ALA A 27 1.39 0.25 7.41
N ILE A 28 1.39 -0.26 6.18
CA ILE A 28 0.23 -0.80 5.48
C ILE A 28 0.39 -2.31 5.35
N GLY A 29 -0.71 -3.06 5.51
CA GLY A 29 -0.67 -4.52 5.45
C GLY A 29 -0.34 -5.20 6.77
N THR A 30 -0.55 -4.52 7.90
CA THR A 30 -0.30 -5.06 9.25
C THR A 30 -1.30 -6.12 9.68
N ASN A 31 -2.56 -6.00 9.24
CA ASN A 31 -3.64 -6.93 9.62
C ASN A 31 -4.41 -7.50 8.42
N THR A 32 -4.46 -6.78 7.30
CA THR A 32 -5.17 -7.21 6.09
C THR A 32 -4.38 -6.77 4.88
N ASP A 33 -4.28 -7.65 3.89
CA ASP A 33 -3.51 -7.36 2.67
C ASP A 33 -4.11 -6.12 1.96
N PRO A 34 -3.27 -5.13 1.61
CA PRO A 34 -3.73 -3.91 0.95
C PRO A 34 -4.10 -4.14 -0.53
N TYR A 35 -3.59 -5.20 -1.13
CA TYR A 35 -3.75 -5.53 -2.55
C TYR A 35 -4.68 -6.74 -2.74
N GLN A 36 -5.79 -6.76 -2.01
CA GLN A 36 -6.89 -7.73 -2.18
C GLN A 36 -7.44 -7.71 -3.62
N PRO A 37 -8.09 -8.79 -4.11
CA PRO A 37 -8.54 -8.87 -5.51
C PRO A 37 -9.40 -7.69 -6.00
N ILE A 38 -10.21 -7.10 -5.10
CA ILE A 38 -11.05 -5.93 -5.39
C ILE A 38 -10.23 -4.67 -5.71
N GLU A 39 -9.00 -4.58 -5.22
CA GLU A 39 -8.08 -3.46 -5.47
C GLU A 39 -7.69 -3.33 -6.95
N LYS A 40 -7.83 -4.40 -7.74
CA LYS A 40 -7.64 -4.35 -9.21
C LYS A 40 -8.59 -3.35 -9.88
N GLN A 41 -9.80 -3.19 -9.33
CA GLN A 41 -10.82 -2.28 -9.84
C GLN A 41 -10.79 -0.93 -9.11
N TYR A 42 -10.71 -0.96 -7.78
CA TYR A 42 -10.87 0.24 -6.96
C TYR A 42 -9.65 1.15 -6.95
N ARG A 43 -8.43 0.60 -7.10
CA ARG A 43 -7.18 1.36 -7.16
C ARG A 43 -6.95 2.30 -5.96
N ILE A 44 -7.57 2.03 -4.82
CA ILE A 44 -7.50 2.89 -3.62
C ILE A 44 -6.06 2.95 -3.09
N MET A 45 -5.33 1.84 -3.14
CA MET A 45 -3.92 1.82 -2.73
C MET A 45 -3.06 2.69 -3.62
N ARG A 46 -3.35 2.73 -4.92
CA ARG A 46 -2.64 3.61 -5.84
C ARG A 46 -2.87 5.07 -5.49
N GLU A 47 -4.12 5.47 -5.29
CA GLU A 47 -4.46 6.85 -4.91
C GLU A 47 -3.81 7.26 -3.58
N ILE A 48 -3.74 6.33 -2.61
CA ILE A 48 -3.01 6.53 -1.35
C ILE A 48 -1.52 6.77 -1.62
N LEU A 49 -0.90 5.97 -2.49
CA LEU A 49 0.52 6.13 -2.83
C LEU A 49 0.80 7.46 -3.54
N GLU A 50 -0.09 7.92 -4.42
CA GLU A 50 0.02 9.21 -5.10
C GLU A 50 -0.01 10.37 -4.07
N VAL A 51 -0.89 10.30 -3.08
CA VAL A 51 -0.93 11.28 -1.96
C VAL A 51 0.36 11.23 -1.14
N LEU A 52 0.83 10.03 -0.77
CA LEU A 52 2.04 9.88 0.03
C LEU A 52 3.29 10.37 -0.72
N GLU A 53 3.37 10.08 -2.02
CA GLU A 53 4.44 10.58 -2.89
C GLU A 53 4.45 12.12 -2.92
N ALA A 54 3.29 12.73 -3.18
CA ALA A 54 3.11 14.18 -3.27
C ALA A 54 3.44 14.88 -1.94
N ARG A 55 3.15 14.24 -0.80
CA ARG A 55 3.44 14.76 0.54
C ARG A 55 4.83 14.40 1.07
N GLY A 56 5.65 13.67 0.30
CA GLY A 56 6.97 13.25 0.77
C GLY A 56 6.92 12.30 1.96
N HIS A 57 5.82 11.56 2.13
CA HIS A 57 5.53 10.83 3.36
C HIS A 57 6.00 9.37 3.28
N PRO A 58 6.77 8.87 4.26
CA PRO A 58 7.30 7.51 4.22
C PRO A 58 6.22 6.45 4.42
N VAL A 59 6.36 5.32 3.71
CA VAL A 59 5.44 4.18 3.76
C VAL A 59 6.18 2.85 3.74
N GLY A 60 5.73 1.94 4.60
CA GLY A 60 6.10 0.53 4.60
C GLY A 60 4.89 -0.31 4.22
N ILE A 61 5.04 -1.23 3.27
CA ILE A 61 3.98 -2.13 2.81
C ILE A 61 4.40 -3.56 3.08
N VAL A 62 3.50 -4.35 3.67
CA VAL A 62 3.61 -5.81 3.73
C VAL A 62 2.49 -6.41 2.90
N THR A 63 2.80 -7.32 1.99
CA THR A 63 1.79 -7.97 1.13
C THR A 63 2.23 -9.35 0.67
N LYS A 64 1.26 -10.22 0.38
CA LYS A 64 1.48 -11.50 -0.34
C LYS A 64 1.19 -11.37 -1.84
N SER A 65 0.51 -10.29 -2.23
CA SER A 65 -0.05 -10.13 -3.56
C SER A 65 0.97 -9.56 -4.54
N ALA A 66 1.10 -10.21 -5.70
CA ALA A 66 1.88 -9.68 -6.82
C ALA A 66 1.30 -8.37 -7.38
N LEU A 67 0.04 -8.01 -7.06
CA LEU A 67 -0.60 -6.79 -7.56
C LEU A 67 0.14 -5.50 -7.13
N VAL A 68 0.98 -5.55 -6.10
CA VAL A 68 1.86 -4.44 -5.71
C VAL A 68 2.76 -3.96 -6.87
N THR A 69 3.11 -4.84 -7.81
CA THR A 69 3.93 -4.46 -8.97
C THR A 69 3.21 -3.53 -9.94
N ARG A 70 1.87 -3.41 -9.86
CA ARG A 70 1.09 -2.43 -10.64
C ARG A 70 1.54 -1.00 -10.34
N ASP A 71 1.88 -0.73 -9.09
CA ASP A 71 2.20 0.61 -8.60
C ASP A 71 3.72 0.83 -8.47
N ILE A 72 4.52 0.00 -9.18
CA ILE A 72 5.98 0.09 -9.19
C ILE A 72 6.48 1.45 -9.69
N ASP A 73 5.73 2.10 -10.59
CA ASP A 73 6.09 3.42 -11.11
C ASP A 73 6.15 4.48 -10.00
N ILE A 74 5.23 4.44 -9.04
CA ILE A 74 5.19 5.35 -7.89
C ILE A 74 6.18 4.88 -6.83
N LEU A 75 6.17 3.58 -6.51
CA LEU A 75 7.01 3.00 -5.46
C LEU A 75 8.50 3.17 -5.77
N SER A 76 8.91 3.05 -7.03
CA SER A 76 10.30 3.28 -7.44
C SER A 76 10.73 4.73 -7.20
N ARG A 77 9.93 5.73 -7.62
CA ARG A 77 10.23 7.15 -7.37
C ARG A 77 10.29 7.47 -5.87
N MET A 78 9.40 6.89 -5.07
CA MET A 78 9.46 7.04 -3.62
C MET A 78 10.68 6.34 -3.01
N ALA A 79 11.05 5.17 -3.51
CA ALA A 79 12.20 4.40 -3.03
C ALA A 79 13.53 5.10 -3.32
N GLU A 80 13.68 5.77 -4.47
CA GLU A 80 14.84 6.62 -4.80
C GLU A 80 15.07 7.73 -3.75
N ARG A 81 14.00 8.19 -3.10
CA ARG A 81 14.05 9.17 -2.00
C ARG A 81 14.13 8.53 -0.60
N GLY A 82 14.24 7.21 -0.51
CA GLY A 82 14.23 6.46 0.76
C GLY A 82 12.89 6.45 1.49
N LEU A 83 11.77 6.71 0.80
CA LEU A 83 10.45 6.84 1.42
C LEU A 83 9.57 5.60 1.31
N ALA A 84 9.91 4.62 0.46
CA ALA A 84 9.11 3.42 0.29
C ALA A 84 9.91 2.16 0.65
N LYS A 85 9.26 1.26 1.38
CA LYS A 85 9.74 -0.11 1.62
C LYS A 85 8.60 -1.09 1.38
N VAL A 86 8.83 -2.12 0.57
CA VAL A 86 7.88 -3.21 0.36
C VAL A 86 8.49 -4.51 0.88
N ALA A 87 7.75 -5.23 1.71
CA ALA A 87 8.09 -6.56 2.19
C ALA A 87 7.06 -7.56 1.65
N LEU A 88 7.55 -8.65 1.06
CA LEU A 88 6.71 -9.73 0.56
C LEU A 88 6.63 -10.85 1.60
N SER A 89 5.42 -11.24 1.97
CA SER A 89 5.19 -12.39 2.82
C SER A 89 5.08 -13.65 1.96
N VAL A 90 6.10 -14.50 2.00
CA VAL A 90 6.09 -15.81 1.35
C VAL A 90 5.70 -16.86 2.38
N THR A 91 4.47 -17.39 2.28
CA THR A 91 3.96 -18.38 3.27
C THR A 91 4.54 -19.77 3.03
N THR A 92 4.75 -20.16 1.77
CA THR A 92 5.36 -21.43 1.38
C THR A 92 6.04 -21.28 0.02
N MET A 93 7.05 -22.10 -0.24
CA MET A 93 7.68 -22.25 -1.56
C MET A 93 6.99 -23.32 -2.43
N ASP A 94 6.09 -24.10 -1.85
CA ASP A 94 5.26 -25.06 -2.58
C ASP A 94 4.10 -24.31 -3.25
N ARG A 95 4.11 -24.29 -4.58
CA ARG A 95 3.12 -23.60 -5.39
C ARG A 95 1.72 -24.19 -5.28
N MET A 96 1.60 -25.50 -5.10
CA MET A 96 0.31 -26.17 -4.93
C MET A 96 -0.29 -25.80 -3.59
N LEU A 97 0.52 -25.89 -2.52
CA LEU A 97 0.08 -25.53 -1.17
C LEU A 97 -0.31 -24.05 -1.06
N ALA A 98 0.48 -23.16 -1.68
CA ALA A 98 0.16 -21.73 -1.72
C ALA A 98 -1.23 -21.47 -2.30
N ARG A 99 -1.56 -22.11 -3.44
CA ARG A 99 -2.84 -21.91 -4.12
C ARG A 99 -4.03 -22.49 -3.38
N THR A 100 -3.84 -23.51 -2.54
CA THR A 100 -4.90 -24.07 -1.70
C THR A 100 -5.21 -23.22 -0.48
N MET A 101 -4.24 -22.43 0.00
CA MET A 101 -4.39 -21.55 1.16
C MET A 101 -4.94 -20.15 0.82
N GLU A 102 -4.93 -19.78 -0.45
CA GLU A 102 -5.50 -18.53 -1.00
C GLU A 102 -7.01 -18.61 -1.23
#